data_AF-A0A401S8Q6-F1
#
_entry.id   AF-A0A401S8Q6-F1
#
_cell.length_a   1.000
_cell.length_b   1.000
_cell.length_c   1.000
_cell.angle_alpha   90.00
_cell.angle_beta   90.00
_cell.angle_gamma   90.00
#
_symmetry.space_group_name_H-M   'P 1'
#
loop_
_entity.id
_entity.type
_entity.pdbx_description
1 polymer ?
#
loop_
_entity_poly.entity_id
_entity_poly.type
_entity_poly.pdbx_seq_one_letter_code
_entity_poly.pdbx_strand_id
1 'polypeptide(L)'
;MQRNKTTPNWGHCSACDQWFSTKSGLGQHESHRHPVLQNGKRLKPAPNVKGKPGRSDRVWSQKEVALLRELEVRYAGCQFINKSIASILKTKTPKQTSDKRRLLANTLTDVTAISESTTGIDLHNSEAESDQENSEDQAQRQRASRRTPAWIPKHRDVDYQLTQAEELLSARYDPDTLALGIGLVESITDLLMNSRKRQDKHKRPQKDRAKKDKRPSSNTGAKKWWAARKALFRATQQLYKTNRRQLAHEIMGAPTSSACPLSKEELETCFHEKLSATNKKSNINKYAPYTGKVNDRSLMKPIEVEEVEVAIKGIEANSAAGPDDLKLQDIRTIHEQEETCLPCLFSLWLKSSMIPNSLKKS
;
A
#
# COMPACT_ATOMS: atom_id res chain seq x y z
N MET A 1 -9.40 53.16 -39.10
CA MET A 1 -8.37 52.12 -39.06
C MET A 1 -8.80 51.01 -38.11
N GLN A 2 -9.37 49.94 -38.66
CA GLN A 2 -9.85 48.77 -37.93
C GLN A 2 -8.66 47.92 -37.46
N ARG A 3 -8.56 47.63 -36.16
CA ARG A 3 -7.63 46.62 -35.64
C ARG A 3 -8.32 45.26 -35.73
N ASN A 4 -7.90 44.47 -36.71
CA ASN A 4 -8.27 43.06 -36.84
C ASN A 4 -7.83 42.29 -35.58
N LYS A 5 -8.81 41.94 -34.73
CA LYS A 5 -8.63 40.97 -33.65
C LYS A 5 -8.76 39.59 -34.25
N THR A 6 -7.63 38.95 -34.57
CA THR A 6 -7.57 37.52 -34.89
C THR A 6 -7.96 36.74 -33.63
N THR A 7 -9.20 36.24 -33.59
CA THR A 7 -9.64 35.28 -32.59
C THR A 7 -8.94 33.93 -32.84
N PRO A 8 -8.56 33.18 -31.79
CA PRO A 8 -8.03 31.84 -31.96
C PRO A 8 -9.17 30.94 -32.46
N ASN A 9 -9.07 30.48 -33.71
CA ASN A 9 -10.07 29.62 -34.33
C ASN A 9 -9.99 28.21 -33.71
N TRP A 10 -10.79 27.95 -32.67
CA TRP A 10 -10.80 26.69 -31.91
C TRP A 10 -12.21 26.09 -31.97
N GLY A 11 -12.35 24.77 -31.91
CA GLY A 11 -12.29 23.93 -33.11
C GLY A 11 -13.62 23.17 -33.23
N HIS A 12 -14.07 22.95 -34.46
CA HIS A 12 -15.30 22.24 -34.79
C HIS A 12 -15.13 20.72 -34.62
N CYS A 13 -16.12 20.03 -34.04
CA CYS A 13 -16.14 18.57 -34.03
C CYS A 13 -16.52 18.06 -35.43
N SER A 14 -15.59 17.37 -36.09
CA SER A 14 -15.77 16.85 -37.44
C SER A 14 -16.82 15.73 -37.58
N ALA A 15 -17.50 15.35 -36.49
CA ALA A 15 -18.42 14.21 -36.45
C ALA A 15 -19.87 14.58 -36.10
N CYS A 16 -20.11 15.76 -35.52
CA CYS A 16 -21.46 16.17 -35.11
C CYS A 16 -21.67 17.69 -35.16
N ASP A 17 -20.82 18.38 -35.90
CA ASP A 17 -20.84 19.82 -36.18
C ASP A 17 -20.93 20.78 -34.97
N GLN A 18 -20.57 20.30 -33.78
CA GLN A 18 -20.56 21.12 -32.58
C GLN A 18 -19.29 21.97 -32.47
N TRP A 19 -19.46 23.22 -32.08
CA TRP A 19 -18.38 24.20 -31.91
C TRP A 19 -17.98 24.32 -30.45
N PHE A 20 -16.67 24.37 -30.17
CA PHE A 20 -16.13 24.47 -28.82
C PHE A 20 -15.14 25.61 -28.68
N SER A 21 -15.34 26.44 -27.66
CA SER A 21 -14.45 27.56 -27.35
C SER A 21 -13.07 27.14 -26.82
N THR A 22 -12.89 25.88 -26.42
CA THR A 22 -11.62 25.36 -25.88
C THR A 22 -11.24 24.01 -26.50
N LYS A 23 -9.93 23.80 -26.72
CA LYS A 23 -9.38 22.50 -27.19
C LYS A 23 -9.67 21.36 -26.22
N SER A 24 -9.67 21.65 -24.92
CA SER A 24 -10.04 20.70 -23.88
C SER A 24 -11.53 20.34 -23.94
N GLY A 25 -12.41 21.32 -24.19
CA GLY A 25 -13.84 21.09 -24.39
C GLY A 25 -14.14 20.21 -25.59
N LEU A 26 -13.49 20.48 -26.73
CA LEU A 26 -13.57 19.61 -27.92
C LEU A 26 -13.07 18.19 -27.60
N GLY A 27 -11.94 18.06 -26.90
CA GLY A 27 -11.38 16.76 -26.53
C GLY A 27 -12.27 15.96 -25.58
N GLN A 28 -12.89 16.60 -24.59
CA GLN A 28 -13.87 15.95 -23.72
C GLN A 28 -15.11 15.53 -24.50
N HIS A 29 -15.65 16.42 -25.33
CA HIS A 29 -16.79 16.09 -26.17
C HIS A 29 -16.51 14.88 -27.08
N GLU A 30 -15.38 14.86 -27.78
CA GLU A 30 -14.98 13.71 -28.60
C GLU A 30 -14.83 12.42 -27.77
N SER A 31 -14.35 12.51 -26.53
CA SER A 31 -14.21 11.35 -25.64
C SER A 31 -15.56 10.76 -25.23
N HIS A 32 -16.54 11.61 -24.96
CA HIS A 32 -17.84 11.21 -24.42
C HIS A 32 -18.86 10.88 -25.51
N ARG A 33 -18.84 11.59 -26.65
CA ARG A 33 -19.82 11.45 -27.73
C ARG A 33 -19.29 10.63 -28.90
N HIS A 34 -17.97 10.57 -29.10
CA HIS A 34 -17.35 9.86 -30.22
C HIS A 34 -16.18 8.94 -29.78
N PRO A 35 -16.39 8.02 -28.83
CA PRO A 35 -15.32 7.18 -28.28
C PRO A 35 -14.61 6.34 -29.36
N VAL A 36 -15.33 5.90 -30.39
CA VAL A 36 -14.76 5.15 -31.52
C VAL A 36 -13.76 6.01 -32.34
N LEU A 37 -14.12 7.26 -32.64
CA LEU A 37 -13.24 8.18 -33.37
C LEU A 37 -12.03 8.56 -32.53
N GLN A 38 -12.20 8.75 -31.22
CA GLN A 38 -11.07 9.04 -30.33
C GLN A 38 -10.10 7.87 -30.23
N ASN A 39 -10.61 6.63 -30.14
CA ASN A 39 -9.78 5.44 -30.14
C ASN A 39 -8.99 5.31 -31.46
N GLY A 40 -9.63 5.56 -32.60
CA GLY A 40 -8.94 5.63 -33.90
C GLY A 40 -7.83 6.68 -33.95
N LYS A 41 -8.02 7.85 -33.34
CA LYS A 41 -6.97 8.89 -33.23
C LYS A 41 -5.80 8.48 -32.34
N ARG A 42 -6.03 7.65 -31.30
CA ARG A 42 -4.98 7.13 -30.40
C ARG A 42 -4.17 5.98 -31.01
N LEU A 43 -4.77 5.22 -31.93
CA LEU A 43 -4.11 4.12 -32.62
C LEU A 43 -3.20 4.60 -33.77
N LYS A 44 -3.29 5.87 -34.19
CA LYS A 44 -2.33 6.44 -35.15
C LYS A 44 -0.99 6.70 -34.45
N PRO A 45 0.14 6.18 -34.96
CA PRO A 45 1.45 6.46 -34.39
C PRO A 45 1.73 7.97 -34.47
N ALA A 46 2.09 8.58 -33.35
CA ALA A 46 2.41 9.99 -33.30
C ALA A 46 3.65 10.30 -34.16
N PRO A 47 3.68 11.40 -34.94
CA PRO A 47 4.87 11.80 -35.66
C PRO A 47 6.01 12.09 -34.67
N ASN A 48 7.20 11.59 -34.99
CA ASN A 48 8.41 11.65 -34.15
C ASN A 48 8.68 13.07 -33.63
N VAL A 49 8.21 13.37 -32.43
CA VAL A 49 8.64 14.56 -31.68
C VAL A 49 10.05 14.27 -31.18
N LYS A 50 11.04 15.06 -31.62
CA LYS A 50 12.40 15.05 -31.07
C LYS A 50 12.33 15.29 -29.56
N GLY A 51 12.30 14.20 -28.80
CA GLY A 51 12.24 14.21 -27.34
C GLY A 51 13.55 14.69 -26.74
N LYS A 52 13.44 15.35 -25.58
CA LYS A 52 14.54 15.54 -24.61
C LYS A 52 15.27 14.19 -24.40
N PRO A 53 16.59 14.18 -24.12
CA PRO A 53 17.39 12.96 -24.08
C PRO A 53 16.71 11.90 -23.22
N GLY A 54 16.24 10.87 -23.89
CA GLY A 54 15.36 9.85 -23.36
C GLY A 54 16.13 8.76 -22.64
N ARG A 55 15.36 7.84 -22.07
CA ARG A 55 15.75 6.63 -21.33
C ARG A 55 16.92 5.81 -21.94
N SER A 56 17.23 5.96 -23.23
CA SER A 56 18.34 5.31 -23.94
C SER A 56 19.72 5.68 -23.38
N ASP A 57 19.90 6.90 -22.87
CA ASP A 57 21.21 7.33 -22.34
C ASP A 57 21.57 6.58 -21.05
N ARG A 58 20.60 5.93 -20.40
CA ARG A 58 20.81 5.17 -19.16
C ARG A 58 21.13 3.70 -19.38
N VAL A 59 20.81 3.14 -20.55
CA VAL A 59 21.07 1.74 -20.89
C VAL A 59 22.42 1.63 -21.59
N TRP A 60 23.27 0.71 -21.15
CA TRP A 60 24.56 0.44 -21.77
C TRP A 60 24.41 -0.67 -22.81
N SER A 61 24.68 -0.35 -24.07
CA SER A 61 24.77 -1.36 -25.13
C SER A 61 26.07 -2.16 -25.01
N GLN A 62 26.09 -3.38 -25.55
CA GLN A 62 27.28 -4.23 -25.53
C GLN A 62 28.49 -3.56 -26.22
N LYS A 63 28.25 -2.80 -27.30
CA LYS A 63 29.29 -2.02 -27.99
C LYS A 63 29.85 -0.91 -27.11
N GLU A 64 29.00 -0.18 -26.39
CA GLU A 64 29.44 0.84 -25.43
C GLU A 64 30.25 0.24 -24.27
N VAL A 65 29.89 -0.96 -23.79
CA VAL A 65 30.63 -1.66 -22.73
C VAL A 65 31.99 -2.17 -23.22
N ALA A 66 32.07 -2.72 -24.43
CA ALA A 66 33.34 -3.14 -25.03
C ALA A 66 34.28 -1.95 -25.23
N LEU A 67 33.76 -0.85 -25.79
CA LEU A 67 34.51 0.39 -25.97
C LEU A 67 34.95 0.99 -24.61
N LEU A 68 34.12 0.90 -23.58
CA LEU A 68 34.50 1.33 -22.22
C LEU A 68 35.71 0.56 -21.69
N ARG A 69 35.78 -0.76 -21.89
CA ARG A 69 36.92 -1.60 -21.47
C ARG A 69 38.21 -1.23 -22.20
N GLU A 70 38.12 -1.01 -23.51
CA GLU A 70 39.27 -0.57 -24.33
C GLU A 70 39.79 0.80 -23.87
N LEU A 71 38.88 1.75 -23.64
CA LEU A 71 39.24 3.10 -23.20
C LEU A 71 39.79 3.13 -21.77
N GLU A 72 39.36 2.19 -20.91
CA GLU A 72 39.89 2.04 -19.55
C GLU A 72 41.36 1.61 -19.56
N VAL A 73 41.74 0.69 -20.46
CA VAL A 73 43.15 0.31 -20.67
C VAL A 73 43.93 1.48 -21.26
N ARG A 74 43.38 2.15 -22.29
CA ARG A 74 44.06 3.26 -22.98
C ARG A 74 44.34 4.47 -22.08
N TYR A 75 43.44 4.77 -21.15
CA TYR A 75 43.55 5.91 -20.23
C TYR A 75 43.95 5.50 -18.81
N ALA A 76 44.50 4.30 -18.62
CA ALA A 76 45.02 3.85 -17.33
C ALA A 76 46.09 4.84 -16.83
N GLY A 77 45.98 5.28 -15.57
CA GLY A 77 46.92 6.23 -14.95
C GLY A 77 46.75 7.70 -15.35
N CYS A 78 45.89 8.05 -16.31
CA CYS A 78 45.64 9.46 -16.66
C CYS A 78 44.86 10.20 -15.56
N GLN A 79 45.13 11.50 -15.39
CA GLN A 79 44.28 12.35 -14.55
C GLN A 79 42.92 12.57 -15.22
N PHE A 80 41.83 12.43 -14.46
CA PHE A 80 40.44 12.62 -14.91
C PHE A 80 39.95 11.65 -16.01
N ILE A 81 40.34 10.38 -15.95
CA ILE A 81 39.93 9.29 -16.88
C ILE A 81 38.45 9.36 -17.29
N ASN A 82 37.52 9.55 -16.34
CA ASN A 82 36.08 9.55 -16.62
C ASN A 82 35.62 10.70 -17.52
N LYS A 83 36.32 11.84 -17.52
CA LYS A 83 36.04 12.97 -18.43
C LYS A 83 36.51 12.63 -19.84
N SER A 84 37.72 12.07 -19.97
CA SER A 84 38.29 11.65 -21.26
C SER A 84 37.41 10.58 -21.93
N ILE A 85 36.97 9.57 -21.18
CA ILE A 85 36.10 8.51 -21.69
C ILE A 85 34.71 9.05 -22.07
N ALA A 86 34.11 9.91 -21.25
CA ALA A 86 32.79 10.48 -21.55
C ALA A 86 32.80 11.38 -22.79
N SER A 87 33.91 12.11 -23.03
CA SER A 87 34.10 12.90 -24.25
C SER A 87 34.02 12.05 -25.51
N ILE A 88 34.55 10.82 -25.45
CA ILE A 88 34.54 9.87 -26.57
C ILE A 88 33.17 9.20 -26.71
N LEU A 89 32.56 8.76 -25.59
CA LEU A 89 31.29 8.04 -25.65
C LEU A 89 30.10 8.93 -26.07
N LYS A 90 30.16 10.27 -25.89
CA LYS A 90 29.17 11.32 -26.25
C LYS A 90 27.73 11.14 -25.73
N THR A 91 27.23 9.91 -25.65
CA THR A 91 25.94 9.47 -25.13
C THR A 91 25.94 9.31 -23.60
N LYS A 92 27.11 9.08 -23.00
CA LYS A 92 27.25 8.83 -21.55
C LYS A 92 27.97 9.97 -20.85
N THR A 93 27.43 10.37 -19.70
CA THR A 93 28.03 11.38 -18.83
C THR A 93 29.21 10.82 -18.03
N PRO A 94 30.16 11.66 -17.56
CA PRO A 94 31.29 11.21 -16.74
C PRO A 94 30.88 10.42 -15.49
N LYS A 95 29.71 10.74 -14.92
CA LYS A 95 29.14 10.01 -13.78
C LYS A 95 28.66 8.62 -14.17
N GLN A 96 27.92 8.48 -15.27
CA GLN A 96 27.46 7.18 -15.75
C GLN A 96 28.64 6.26 -16.11
N THR A 97 29.69 6.83 -16.71
CA THR A 97 30.95 6.14 -17.00
C THR A 97 31.61 5.64 -15.72
N SER A 98 31.73 6.49 -14.68
CA SER A 98 32.27 6.11 -13.39
C SER A 98 31.47 4.97 -12.73
N ASP A 99 30.13 5.09 -12.73
CA ASP A 99 29.24 4.10 -12.12
C ASP A 99 29.36 2.75 -12.83
N LYS A 100 29.44 2.73 -14.18
CA LYS A 100 29.59 1.50 -14.95
C LYS A 100 30.96 0.84 -14.77
N ARG A 101 32.05 1.62 -14.70
CA ARG A 101 33.40 1.09 -14.43
C ARG A 101 33.48 0.39 -13.08
N ARG A 102 32.88 0.97 -12.04
CA ARG A 102 32.81 0.35 -10.70
C ARG A 102 32.05 -0.98 -10.72
N LEU A 103 30.93 -1.03 -11.45
CA LEU A 103 30.17 -2.27 -11.60
C LEU A 103 30.97 -3.36 -12.32
N LEU A 104 31.71 -3.00 -13.39
CA LEU A 104 32.51 -3.95 -14.15
C LEU A 104 33.73 -4.46 -13.36
N ALA A 105 34.36 -3.60 -12.56
CA ALA A 105 35.46 -4.01 -11.67
C ALA A 105 34.99 -5.03 -10.63
N ASN A 106 33.83 -4.79 -9.99
CA ASN A 106 33.29 -5.70 -8.99
C ASN A 106 32.89 -7.06 -9.58
N THR A 107 32.34 -7.09 -10.80
CA THR A 107 32.01 -8.36 -11.47
C THR A 107 33.25 -9.17 -11.85
N LEU A 108 34.41 -8.53 -12.07
CA LEU A 108 35.65 -9.24 -12.37
C LEU A 108 36.18 -9.93 -11.11
N THR A 109 36.15 -9.25 -9.97
CA THR A 109 36.58 -9.81 -8.68
C THR A 109 35.74 -10.99 -8.22
N ASP A 110 34.42 -11.00 -8.49
CA ASP A 110 33.55 -12.14 -8.15
C ASP A 110 33.82 -13.36 -9.03
N VAL A 111 34.15 -13.17 -10.32
CA VAL A 111 34.45 -14.29 -11.24
C VAL A 111 35.82 -14.91 -10.95
N THR A 112 36.81 -14.10 -10.56
CA THR A 112 38.13 -14.60 -10.13
C THR A 112 38.02 -15.40 -8.83
N ALA A 113 37.18 -14.98 -7.89
CA ALA A 113 36.95 -15.72 -6.64
C ALA A 113 36.25 -17.08 -6.84
N ILE A 114 35.44 -17.23 -7.90
CA ILE A 114 34.74 -18.50 -8.22
C ILE A 114 35.66 -19.48 -8.98
N SER A 115 36.62 -18.98 -9.76
CA SER A 115 37.60 -19.85 -10.45
C SER A 115 38.66 -20.45 -9.52
N GLU A 116 38.91 -19.86 -8.35
CA GLU A 116 39.86 -20.41 -7.36
C GLU A 116 39.23 -21.47 -6.43
N SER A 117 37.91 -21.70 -6.49
CA SER A 117 37.19 -22.62 -5.59
C SER A 117 36.69 -23.92 -6.23
N THR A 118 37.06 -24.24 -7.47
CA THR A 118 36.55 -25.44 -8.17
C THR A 118 37.67 -26.22 -8.87
N THR A 119 38.58 -26.79 -8.08
CA THR A 119 39.39 -27.95 -8.46
C THR A 119 38.96 -29.11 -7.57
N GLY A 120 38.05 -29.93 -8.08
CA GLY A 120 37.53 -31.10 -7.37
C GLY A 120 36.17 -31.54 -7.90
N ILE A 121 36.10 -31.95 -9.16
CA ILE A 121 34.97 -32.73 -9.70
C ILE A 121 35.55 -33.94 -10.42
N ASP A 122 35.33 -35.11 -9.83
CA ASP A 122 35.42 -36.40 -10.50
C ASP A 122 34.19 -36.59 -11.40
N LEU A 123 34.44 -37.11 -12.59
CA LEU A 123 33.49 -37.54 -13.61
C LEU A 123 32.64 -38.73 -13.13
N HIS A 124 31.35 -38.75 -13.49
CA HIS A 124 30.79 -39.91 -14.17
C HIS A 124 29.58 -39.58 -15.05
N ASN A 125 29.62 -40.13 -16.27
CA ASN A 125 28.63 -40.08 -17.35
C ASN A 125 27.39 -40.97 -17.10
N SER A 126 26.30 -40.67 -17.82
CA SER A 126 25.49 -41.52 -18.75
C SER A 126 24.10 -40.86 -18.94
N GLU A 127 23.65 -40.41 -20.13
CA GLU A 127 23.05 -41.16 -21.28
C GLU A 127 21.99 -42.21 -20.83
N ALA A 128 20.78 -42.37 -21.41
CA ALA A 128 20.09 -41.86 -22.59
C ALA A 128 18.56 -42.16 -22.50
N GLU A 129 17.78 -41.60 -23.44
CA GLU A 129 16.53 -42.08 -24.09
C GLU A 129 15.36 -42.72 -23.30
N SER A 130 14.12 -42.25 -23.53
CA SER A 130 13.17 -42.91 -24.45
C SER A 130 11.86 -42.11 -24.65
N ASP A 131 11.27 -42.30 -25.81
CA ASP A 131 10.06 -41.70 -26.36
C ASP A 131 8.71 -42.16 -25.75
N GLN A 132 7.66 -41.39 -26.08
CA GLN A 132 6.44 -41.86 -26.78
C GLN A 132 5.04 -41.69 -26.10
N GLU A 133 4.22 -40.85 -26.76
CA GLU A 133 2.79 -40.92 -27.14
C GLU A 133 1.56 -40.94 -26.19
N ASN A 134 0.60 -40.07 -26.59
CA ASN A 134 -0.88 -40.22 -26.67
C ASN A 134 -1.70 -40.34 -25.36
N SER A 135 -2.96 -39.90 -25.26
CA SER A 135 -3.97 -39.39 -26.20
C SER A 135 -4.99 -38.54 -25.44
N GLU A 136 -5.79 -37.80 -26.20
CA GLU A 136 -7.01 -37.08 -25.87
C GLU A 136 -8.03 -37.92 -25.10
N ASP A 137 -8.85 -37.26 -24.26
CA ASP A 137 -10.28 -37.54 -24.33
C ASP A 137 -11.13 -36.32 -23.95
N GLN A 138 -12.06 -36.03 -24.85
CA GLN A 138 -13.08 -34.99 -24.79
C GLN A 138 -14.33 -35.59 -24.16
N ALA A 139 -14.97 -34.90 -23.22
CA ALA A 139 -16.38 -35.15 -22.93
C ALA A 139 -17.14 -33.85 -22.65
N GLN A 140 -18.06 -33.60 -23.57
CA GLN A 140 -18.90 -32.44 -23.81
C GLN A 140 -20.31 -32.67 -23.23
N ARG A 141 -20.97 -31.64 -22.67
CA ARG A 141 -22.45 -31.49 -22.53
C ARG A 141 -22.76 -30.11 -21.94
N GLN A 142 -23.05 -29.10 -22.77
CA GLN A 142 -24.35 -28.67 -23.32
C GLN A 142 -25.35 -27.99 -22.35
N ARG A 143 -25.68 -26.75 -22.74
CA ARG A 143 -26.98 -26.04 -22.67
C ARG A 143 -27.55 -25.64 -21.30
N ALA A 144 -27.74 -24.34 -21.11
CA ALA A 144 -29.06 -23.70 -21.32
C ALA A 144 -29.02 -22.18 -21.10
N SER A 145 -29.45 -21.45 -22.13
CA SER A 145 -29.81 -20.03 -22.06
C SER A 145 -31.21 -19.91 -21.44
N ARG A 146 -31.36 -19.16 -20.33
CA ARG A 146 -32.63 -18.52 -19.92
C ARG A 146 -32.40 -17.22 -19.12
N ARG A 147 -32.77 -16.11 -19.77
CA ARG A 147 -33.48 -14.91 -19.28
C ARG A 147 -33.18 -14.39 -17.86
N THR A 148 -32.67 -13.16 -17.83
CA THR A 148 -32.72 -12.22 -16.71
C THR A 148 -34.18 -11.90 -16.30
N PRO A 149 -34.55 -12.03 -15.02
CA PRO A 149 -35.73 -11.39 -14.46
C PRO A 149 -35.42 -9.96 -14.00
N ALA A 150 -36.50 -9.20 -13.89
CA ALA A 150 -36.57 -7.77 -13.69
C ALA A 150 -35.91 -7.23 -12.41
N TRP A 151 -35.58 -5.94 -12.49
CA TRP A 151 -35.11 -5.04 -11.44
C TRP A 151 -36.08 -5.03 -10.24
N ILE A 152 -35.59 -5.38 -9.04
CA ILE A 152 -36.31 -5.36 -7.76
C ILE A 152 -35.56 -4.43 -6.77
N PRO A 153 -36.25 -3.70 -5.86
CA PRO A 153 -35.66 -2.63 -5.05
C PRO A 153 -34.54 -3.08 -4.10
N LYS A 154 -33.42 -2.35 -4.12
CA LYS A 154 -32.13 -2.66 -3.45
C LYS A 154 -32.16 -2.75 -1.91
N HIS A 155 -33.26 -2.40 -1.25
CA HIS A 155 -33.31 -2.21 0.21
C HIS A 155 -33.77 -3.45 0.99
N ARG A 156 -34.39 -4.45 0.35
CA ARG A 156 -34.83 -5.69 1.03
C ARG A 156 -33.71 -6.73 1.20
N ASP A 157 -32.54 -6.50 0.60
CA ASP A 157 -31.45 -7.47 0.54
C ASP A 157 -30.58 -7.45 1.82
N VAL A 158 -30.37 -6.28 2.43
CA VAL A 158 -29.49 -6.14 3.61
C VAL A 158 -30.08 -6.78 4.87
N ASP A 159 -31.35 -6.52 5.18
CA ASP A 159 -32.01 -7.13 6.35
C ASP A 159 -32.09 -8.65 6.27
N TYR A 160 -32.34 -9.18 5.06
CA TYR A 160 -32.33 -10.61 4.80
C TYR A 160 -30.92 -11.19 4.97
N GLN A 161 -29.88 -10.52 4.47
CA GLN A 161 -28.49 -10.92 4.68
C GLN A 161 -28.07 -10.84 6.15
N LEU A 162 -28.56 -9.87 6.93
CA LEU A 162 -28.32 -9.77 8.37
C LEU A 162 -28.96 -10.94 9.13
N THR A 163 -30.21 -11.28 8.79
CA THR A 163 -30.93 -12.42 9.39
C THR A 163 -30.25 -13.74 9.03
N GLN A 164 -29.81 -13.89 7.77
CA GLN A 164 -29.06 -15.05 7.31
C GLN A 164 -27.71 -15.19 8.03
N ALA A 165 -26.98 -14.08 8.23
CA ALA A 165 -25.73 -14.09 8.99
C ALA A 165 -25.96 -14.50 10.45
N GLU A 166 -27.06 -14.06 11.06
CA GLU A 166 -27.42 -14.43 12.42
C GLU A 166 -27.75 -15.93 12.57
N GLU A 167 -28.49 -16.51 11.62
CA GLU A 167 -28.74 -17.96 11.58
C GLU A 167 -27.45 -18.76 11.45
N LEU A 168 -26.58 -18.38 10.51
CA LEU A 168 -25.31 -19.08 10.27
C LEU A 168 -24.38 -19.00 11.49
N LEU A 169 -24.33 -17.87 12.19
CA LEU A 169 -23.52 -17.72 13.40
C LEU A 169 -24.13 -18.38 14.65
N SER A 170 -25.44 -18.66 14.62
CA SER A 170 -26.13 -19.37 15.71
C SER A 170 -25.93 -20.90 15.63
N ALA A 171 -25.54 -21.42 14.46
CA ALA A 171 -25.18 -22.82 14.25
C ALA A 171 -23.81 -23.14 14.86
N ARG A 172 -23.76 -23.38 16.18
CA ARG A 172 -22.53 -23.54 16.98
C ARG A 172 -21.63 -24.75 16.63
N TYR A 173 -22.02 -25.62 15.71
CA TYR A 173 -21.42 -26.95 15.55
C TYR A 173 -20.76 -27.23 14.20
N ASP A 174 -20.81 -26.30 13.24
CA ASP A 174 -20.17 -26.49 11.93
C ASP A 174 -19.18 -25.35 11.61
N PRO A 175 -17.87 -25.65 11.55
CA PRO A 175 -16.84 -24.65 11.22
C PRO A 175 -17.04 -23.99 9.85
N ASP A 176 -17.57 -24.72 8.87
CA ASP A 176 -17.76 -24.20 7.51
C ASP A 176 -18.94 -23.22 7.45
N THR A 177 -20.05 -23.54 8.11
CA THR A 177 -21.19 -22.63 8.31
C THR A 177 -20.78 -21.37 9.07
N LEU A 178 -19.93 -21.49 10.09
CA LEU A 178 -19.40 -20.34 10.83
C LEU A 178 -18.51 -19.45 9.95
N ALA A 179 -17.64 -20.05 9.13
CA ALA A 179 -16.81 -19.31 8.17
C ALA A 179 -17.65 -18.57 7.11
N LEU A 180 -18.72 -19.19 6.62
CA LEU A 180 -19.68 -18.55 5.71
C LEU A 180 -20.41 -17.38 6.38
N GLY A 181 -20.86 -17.54 7.62
CA GLY A 181 -21.46 -16.47 8.41
C GLY A 181 -20.51 -15.29 8.61
N ILE A 182 -19.25 -15.55 8.95
CA ILE A 182 -18.20 -14.53 9.09
C ILE A 182 -17.97 -13.79 7.77
N GLY A 183 -17.84 -14.51 6.65
CA GLY A 183 -17.65 -13.90 5.33
C GLY A 183 -18.83 -13.02 4.90
N LEU A 184 -20.05 -13.42 5.26
CA LEU A 184 -21.26 -12.63 4.99
C LEU A 184 -21.27 -11.33 5.82
N VAL A 185 -20.89 -11.38 7.09
CA VAL A 185 -20.76 -10.18 7.94
C VAL A 185 -19.71 -9.20 7.40
N GLU A 186 -18.57 -9.68 6.91
CA GLU A 186 -17.57 -8.82 6.27
C GLU A 186 -18.12 -8.14 5.01
N SER A 187 -18.84 -8.90 4.15
CA SER A 187 -19.46 -8.37 2.94
C SER A 187 -20.53 -7.29 3.23
N ILE A 188 -21.41 -7.54 4.20
CA ILE A 188 -22.44 -6.58 4.62
C ILE A 188 -21.77 -5.31 5.17
N THR A 189 -20.75 -5.48 6.03
CA THR A 189 -20.00 -4.34 6.59
C THR A 189 -19.35 -3.52 5.49
N ASP A 190 -18.69 -4.17 4.53
CA ASP A 190 -18.05 -3.48 3.42
C ASP A 190 -19.04 -2.77 2.50
N LEU A 191 -20.22 -3.34 2.28
CA LEU A 191 -21.29 -2.71 1.50
C LEU A 191 -21.77 -1.42 2.17
N LEU A 192 -22.06 -1.48 3.48
CA LEU A 192 -22.60 -0.36 4.24
C LEU A 192 -21.55 0.74 4.44
N MET A 193 -20.31 0.36 4.75
CA MET A 193 -19.23 1.31 5.05
C MET A 193 -18.52 1.86 3.80
N ASN A 194 -18.38 1.09 2.71
CA ASN A 194 -17.65 1.55 1.52
C ASN A 194 -18.54 2.14 0.41
N SER A 195 -19.85 1.92 0.42
CA SER A 195 -20.77 2.53 -0.57
C SER A 195 -20.73 4.07 -0.54
N ARG A 196 -20.38 4.66 0.61
CA ARG A 196 -20.37 6.12 0.80
C ARG A 196 -19.01 6.80 0.64
N LYS A 197 -17.88 6.09 0.80
CA LYS A 197 -16.53 6.61 0.50
C LYS A 197 -16.34 7.05 -0.97
N ARG A 198 -17.26 6.70 -1.88
CA ARG A 198 -17.20 7.09 -3.31
C ARG A 198 -17.77 8.49 -3.61
N GLN A 199 -18.47 9.13 -2.68
CA GLN A 199 -19.08 10.45 -2.91
C GLN A 199 -18.15 11.62 -2.52
N ASP A 200 -17.18 11.40 -1.63
CA ASP A 200 -16.35 12.48 -1.07
C ASP A 200 -14.98 12.67 -1.74
N LYS A 201 -14.98 12.86 -3.07
CA LYS A 201 -13.79 13.36 -3.77
C LYS A 201 -13.84 14.89 -3.87
N HIS A 202 -13.68 15.57 -2.73
CA HIS A 202 -13.42 17.00 -2.74
C HIS A 202 -12.13 17.31 -3.51
N LYS A 203 -12.26 18.17 -4.53
CA LYS A 203 -11.15 18.74 -5.31
C LYS A 203 -10.18 19.45 -4.36
N ARG A 204 -8.95 18.92 -4.26
CA ARG A 204 -7.83 19.61 -3.60
C ARG A 204 -7.61 20.97 -4.30
N PRO A 205 -7.53 22.09 -3.57
CA PRO A 205 -7.12 23.35 -4.16
C PRO A 205 -5.67 23.25 -4.63
N GLN A 206 -5.45 23.56 -5.90
CA GLN A 206 -4.13 23.63 -6.52
C GLN A 206 -3.39 24.84 -5.91
N LYS A 207 -2.49 24.58 -4.96
CA LYS A 207 -1.66 25.62 -4.35
C LYS A 207 -0.60 26.08 -5.34
N ASP A 208 -0.84 27.25 -5.95
CA ASP A 208 0.12 27.94 -6.79
C ASP A 208 1.40 28.23 -6.00
N ARG A 209 2.48 27.51 -6.34
CA ARG A 209 3.82 27.79 -5.82
C ARG A 209 4.47 28.82 -6.73
N ALA A 210 4.37 30.08 -6.33
CA ALA A 210 5.20 31.14 -6.87
C ALA A 210 6.69 30.75 -6.72
N LYS A 211 7.42 30.77 -7.83
CA LYS A 211 8.87 30.61 -7.88
C LYS A 211 9.50 31.75 -7.09
N LYS A 212 10.06 31.45 -5.92
CA LYS A 212 10.91 32.37 -5.18
C LYS A 212 12.37 31.99 -5.47
N ASP A 213 13.09 32.91 -6.11
CA ASP A 213 14.49 32.75 -6.48
C ASP A 213 15.35 32.48 -5.24
N LYS A 214 16.10 31.37 -5.29
CA LYS A 214 16.97 30.94 -4.19
C LYS A 214 18.32 31.64 -4.33
N ARG A 215 18.60 32.59 -3.42
CA ARG A 215 19.98 32.98 -3.10
C ARG A 215 20.70 31.78 -2.45
N PRO A 216 21.99 31.54 -2.77
CA PRO A 216 22.74 30.43 -2.19
C PRO A 216 23.15 30.77 -0.75
N SER A 217 22.32 30.37 0.21
CA SER A 217 22.68 30.41 1.63
C SER A 217 23.59 29.21 1.95
N SER A 218 24.74 29.48 2.60
CA SER A 218 25.79 28.55 3.00
C SER A 218 25.36 27.63 4.17
N ASN A 219 24.30 26.85 3.96
CA ASN A 219 23.72 25.96 4.98
C ASN A 219 24.45 24.61 5.09
N THR A 220 25.77 24.63 5.29
CA THR A 220 26.60 23.42 5.39
C THR A 220 26.21 22.57 6.60
N GLY A 221 25.84 23.18 7.73
CA GLY A 221 25.36 22.49 8.93
C GLY A 221 24.03 21.74 8.70
N ALA A 222 23.06 22.41 8.08
CA ALA A 222 21.77 21.78 7.77
C ALA A 222 21.95 20.60 6.80
N LYS A 223 22.81 20.74 5.79
CA LYS A 223 23.13 19.65 4.86
C LYS A 223 23.75 18.44 5.58
N LYS A 224 24.68 18.67 6.53
CA LYS A 224 25.28 17.61 7.34
C LYS A 224 24.23 16.91 8.23
N TRP A 225 23.38 17.67 8.91
CA TRP A 225 22.30 17.11 9.72
C TRP A 225 21.32 16.26 8.91
N TRP A 226 20.89 16.75 7.74
CA TRP A 226 20.02 15.99 6.82
C TRP A 226 20.70 14.74 6.28
N ALA A 227 22.01 14.78 6.04
CA ALA A 227 22.78 13.60 5.61
C ALA A 227 22.86 12.54 6.71
N ALA A 228 23.17 12.95 7.95
CA ALA A 228 23.18 12.06 9.11
C ALA A 228 21.81 11.41 9.34
N ARG A 229 20.73 12.20 9.30
CA ARG A 229 19.35 11.71 9.46
C ARG A 229 18.95 10.73 8.36
N LYS A 230 19.39 10.94 7.11
CA LYS A 230 19.17 10.00 6.00
C LYS A 230 19.99 8.73 6.15
N ALA A 231 21.22 8.82 6.65
CA ALA A 231 22.07 7.65 6.89
C ALA A 231 21.46 6.77 7.99
N LEU A 232 21.04 7.39 9.11
CA LEU A 232 20.33 6.71 10.19
C LEU A 232 19.07 6.01 9.64
N PHE A 233 18.19 6.75 8.95
CA PHE A 233 16.98 6.18 8.37
C PHE A 233 17.26 4.97 7.46
N ARG A 234 18.31 5.02 6.63
CA ARG A 234 18.69 3.89 5.77
C ARG A 234 19.15 2.68 6.59
N ALA A 235 19.97 2.89 7.61
CA ALA A 235 20.42 1.83 8.51
C ALA A 235 19.22 1.19 9.24
N THR A 236 18.30 2.01 9.76
CA THR A 236 17.06 1.55 10.41
C THR A 236 16.18 0.75 9.45
N GLN A 237 16.02 1.21 8.21
CA GLN A 237 15.25 0.51 7.17
C GLN A 237 15.90 -0.81 6.74
N GLN A 238 17.23 -0.86 6.73
CA GLN A 238 17.96 -2.09 6.44
C GLN A 238 17.76 -3.11 7.58
N LEU A 239 17.91 -2.69 8.85
CA LEU A 239 17.62 -3.53 10.01
C LEU A 239 16.16 -3.99 10.05
N TYR A 240 15.19 -3.16 9.66
CA TYR A 240 13.79 -3.58 9.58
C TYR A 240 13.57 -4.72 8.57
N LYS A 241 14.36 -4.75 7.48
CA LYS A 241 14.26 -5.80 6.46
C LYS A 241 15.03 -7.06 6.82
N THR A 242 16.21 -6.93 7.42
CA THR A 242 17.09 -8.06 7.73
C THR A 242 16.82 -8.65 9.12
N ASN A 243 16.69 -7.81 10.15
CA ASN A 243 16.55 -8.23 11.55
C ASN A 243 15.64 -7.28 12.37
N ARG A 244 14.34 -7.53 12.32
CA ARG A 244 13.32 -6.73 13.02
C ARG A 244 13.49 -6.73 14.54
N ARG A 245 13.98 -7.84 15.12
CA ARG A 245 14.16 -7.97 16.58
C ARG A 245 15.26 -7.03 17.07
N GLN A 246 16.39 -6.99 16.37
CA GLN A 246 17.49 -6.10 16.71
C GLN A 246 17.10 -4.62 16.59
N LEU A 247 16.32 -4.27 15.56
CA LEU A 247 15.77 -2.92 15.44
C LEU A 247 14.88 -2.55 16.63
N ALA A 248 13.99 -3.47 17.05
CA ALA A 248 13.15 -3.23 18.23
C ALA A 248 14.00 -3.05 19.49
N HIS A 249 15.06 -3.84 19.69
CA HIS A 249 16.01 -3.66 20.78
C HIS A 249 16.67 -2.27 20.77
N GLU A 250 17.12 -1.80 19.60
CA GLU A 250 17.75 -0.49 19.44
C GLU A 250 16.77 0.66 19.71
N ILE A 251 15.53 0.56 19.24
CA ILE A 251 14.47 1.56 19.50
C ILE A 251 14.12 1.63 20.99
N MET A 252 14.05 0.48 21.66
CA MET A 252 13.72 0.39 23.08
C MET A 252 14.89 0.78 24.00
N GLY A 253 16.06 1.14 23.44
CA GLY A 253 17.25 1.49 24.21
C GLY A 253 17.81 0.32 25.01
N ALA A 254 17.50 -0.91 24.62
CA ALA A 254 17.98 -2.09 25.31
C ALA A 254 19.46 -2.32 25.00
N PRO A 255 20.30 -2.63 26.01
CA PRO A 255 21.70 -2.97 25.77
C PRO A 255 21.80 -4.16 24.81
N THR A 256 22.76 -4.11 23.88
CA THR A 256 23.01 -5.17 22.90
C THR A 256 23.60 -6.44 23.51
N SER A 257 24.06 -6.35 24.77
CA SER A 257 24.52 -7.49 25.55
C SER A 257 23.32 -8.19 26.18
N SER A 258 23.15 -9.48 25.86
CA SER A 258 22.22 -10.37 26.55
C SER A 258 22.72 -10.81 27.94
N ALA A 259 23.94 -10.43 28.31
CA ALA A 259 24.49 -10.75 29.62
C ALA A 259 23.99 -9.73 30.65
N CYS A 260 23.17 -10.21 31.59
CA CYS A 260 22.84 -9.44 32.77
C CYS A 260 24.12 -9.24 33.59
N PRO A 261 24.46 -8.01 34.00
CA PRO A 261 25.64 -7.76 34.85
C PRO A 261 25.46 -8.28 36.28
N LEU A 262 24.24 -8.69 36.66
CA LEU A 262 23.91 -9.24 37.96
C LEU A 262 23.82 -10.76 37.87
N SER A 263 24.33 -11.44 38.89
CA SER A 263 24.14 -12.88 39.04
C SER A 263 22.67 -13.20 39.32
N LYS A 264 22.27 -14.44 38.98
CA LYS A 264 20.91 -14.93 39.25
C LYS A 264 20.57 -14.86 40.76
N GLU A 265 21.55 -15.16 41.61
CA GLU A 265 21.42 -15.19 43.06
C GLU A 265 21.17 -13.79 43.66
N GLU A 266 21.86 -12.76 43.14
CA GLU A 266 21.65 -11.36 43.54
C GLU A 266 20.26 -10.86 43.13
N LEU A 267 19.79 -11.24 41.93
CA LEU A 267 18.45 -10.90 41.46
C LEU A 267 17.37 -11.57 42.32
N GLU A 268 17.49 -12.87 42.57
CA GLU A 268 16.55 -13.61 43.40
C GLU A 268 16.47 -13.02 44.81
N THR A 269 17.61 -12.68 45.41
CA THR A 269 17.65 -12.03 46.73
C THR A 269 16.94 -10.67 46.70
N CYS A 270 17.21 -9.82 45.70
CA CYS A 270 16.59 -8.50 45.57
C CYS A 270 15.07 -8.57 45.34
N PHE A 271 14.61 -9.49 44.49
CA PHE A 271 13.18 -9.70 44.26
C PHE A 271 12.49 -10.27 45.49
N HIS A 272 13.10 -11.26 46.15
CA HIS A 272 12.55 -11.84 47.36
C HIS A 272 12.41 -10.79 48.46
N GLU A 273 13.42 -9.95 48.70
CA GLU A 273 13.35 -8.85 49.67
C GLU A 273 12.20 -7.87 49.36
N LYS A 274 12.06 -7.44 48.09
CA LYS A 274 11.02 -6.47 47.69
C LYS A 274 9.60 -7.05 47.69
N LEU A 275 9.43 -8.31 47.30
CA LEU A 275 8.13 -8.96 47.16
C LEU A 275 7.64 -9.62 48.45
N SER A 276 8.54 -10.04 49.34
CA SER A 276 8.20 -10.57 50.66
C SER A 276 7.77 -9.48 51.66
N ALA A 277 8.13 -8.22 51.40
CA ALA A 277 7.68 -7.09 52.18
C ALA A 277 6.15 -6.95 52.09
N THR A 278 5.47 -7.06 53.23
CA THR A 278 4.01 -6.92 53.30
C THR A 278 3.61 -5.51 52.83
N ASN A 279 2.87 -5.43 51.72
CA ASN A 279 2.47 -4.15 51.14
C ASN A 279 1.40 -3.46 52.01
N LYS A 280 1.85 -2.66 52.98
CA LYS A 280 0.97 -1.87 53.88
C LYS A 280 0.16 -0.79 53.13
N LYS A 281 0.46 -0.51 51.86
CA LYS A 281 -0.20 0.53 51.05
C LYS A 281 -1.36 0.01 50.21
N SER A 282 -1.36 -1.27 49.82
CA SER A 282 -2.49 -1.91 49.13
C SER A 282 -3.54 -2.34 50.14
N ASN A 283 -4.22 -1.37 50.74
CA ASN A 283 -5.37 -1.65 51.59
C ASN A 283 -6.55 -2.00 50.68
N ILE A 284 -6.67 -3.29 50.34
CA ILE A 284 -7.73 -3.81 49.46
C ILE A 284 -9.12 -3.48 50.04
N ASN A 285 -9.21 -3.26 51.36
CA ASN A 285 -10.43 -2.85 52.06
C ASN A 285 -10.91 -1.42 51.71
N LYS A 286 -10.10 -0.61 50.99
CA LYS A 286 -10.54 0.69 50.44
C LYS A 286 -11.27 0.55 49.11
N TYR A 287 -11.13 -0.57 48.41
CA TYR A 287 -11.99 -0.84 47.27
C TYR A 287 -13.34 -1.21 47.84
N ALA A 288 -14.34 -0.36 47.59
CA ALA A 288 -15.71 -0.66 47.96
C ALA A 288 -16.06 -2.05 47.37
N PRO A 289 -16.57 -3.01 48.16
CA PRO A 289 -17.12 -4.22 47.60
C PRO A 289 -18.17 -3.80 46.56
N TYR A 290 -18.03 -4.28 45.34
CA TYR A 290 -18.95 -3.94 44.26
C TYR A 290 -20.37 -4.41 44.66
N THR A 291 -21.25 -3.46 44.96
CA THR A 291 -22.64 -3.69 45.37
C THR A 291 -23.60 -3.79 44.18
N GLY A 292 -23.08 -3.70 42.95
CA GLY A 292 -23.89 -3.87 41.75
C GLY A 292 -24.38 -5.30 41.63
N LYS A 293 -25.68 -5.48 41.39
CA LYS A 293 -26.19 -6.75 40.88
C LYS A 293 -25.70 -6.87 39.43
N VAL A 294 -24.65 -7.64 39.21
CA VAL A 294 -24.33 -8.10 37.85
C VAL A 294 -25.42 -9.10 37.49
N ASN A 295 -26.38 -8.68 36.67
CA ASN A 295 -27.20 -9.64 35.97
C ASN A 295 -26.28 -10.33 34.97
N ASP A 296 -25.72 -11.50 35.32
CA ASP A 296 -24.76 -12.25 34.51
C ASP A 296 -25.26 -12.55 33.08
N ARG A 297 -26.58 -12.46 32.84
CA ARG A 297 -27.20 -12.57 31.51
C ARG A 297 -27.22 -11.26 30.70
N SER A 298 -26.85 -10.12 31.26
CA SER A 298 -26.92 -8.83 30.58
C SER A 298 -25.76 -8.60 29.61
N LEU A 299 -24.61 -9.25 29.83
CA LEU A 299 -23.41 -9.09 29.00
C LEU A 299 -23.57 -9.65 27.58
N MET A 300 -24.52 -10.56 27.37
CA MET A 300 -24.70 -11.29 26.10
C MET A 300 -26.02 -10.95 25.41
N LYS A 301 -26.74 -9.92 25.88
CA LYS A 301 -27.94 -9.45 25.19
C LYS A 301 -27.54 -8.76 23.88
N PRO A 302 -28.34 -8.91 22.80
CA PRO A 302 -28.21 -8.06 21.63
C PRO A 302 -28.28 -6.58 22.05
N ILE A 303 -27.48 -5.75 21.42
CA ILE A 303 -27.46 -4.32 21.68
C ILE A 303 -28.82 -3.73 21.28
N GLU A 304 -29.41 -2.95 22.17
CA GLU A 304 -30.71 -2.32 21.92
C GLU A 304 -30.53 -1.01 21.13
N VAL A 305 -31.57 -0.58 20.41
CA VAL A 305 -31.53 0.64 19.59
C VAL A 305 -31.28 1.87 20.46
N GLU A 306 -31.91 1.88 21.63
CA GLU A 306 -31.82 2.93 22.64
C GLU A 306 -30.38 3.10 23.16
N GLU A 307 -29.64 2.00 23.31
CA GLU A 307 -28.23 2.03 23.73
C GLU A 307 -27.35 2.70 22.67
N VAL A 308 -27.61 2.41 21.38
CA VAL A 308 -26.89 3.03 20.25
C VAL A 308 -27.23 4.52 20.17
N GLU A 309 -28.47 4.91 20.39
CA GLU A 309 -28.85 6.33 20.41
C GLU A 309 -28.14 7.11 21.51
N VAL A 310 -28.13 6.56 22.74
CA VAL A 310 -27.45 7.18 23.88
C VAL A 310 -25.96 7.33 23.60
N ALA A 311 -25.34 6.32 22.99
CA ALA A 311 -23.94 6.37 22.59
C ALA A 311 -23.68 7.45 21.52
N ILE A 312 -24.50 7.52 20.47
CA ILE A 312 -24.36 8.54 19.40
C ILE A 312 -24.52 9.97 19.95
N LYS A 313 -25.42 10.17 20.93
CA LYS A 313 -25.63 11.45 21.61
C LYS A 313 -24.45 11.83 22.51
N GLY A 314 -23.75 10.85 23.09
CA GLY A 314 -22.60 11.06 23.97
C GLY A 314 -21.27 11.36 23.26
N ILE A 315 -21.16 11.12 21.94
CA ILE A 315 -19.91 11.36 21.19
C ILE A 315 -19.73 12.85 20.87
N GLU A 316 -18.51 13.37 21.11
CA GLU A 316 -18.15 14.74 20.74
C GLU A 316 -18.23 14.97 19.22
N ALA A 317 -18.94 16.03 18.82
CA ALA A 317 -19.21 16.33 17.40
C ALA A 317 -17.95 16.55 16.54
N ASN A 318 -16.86 17.00 17.16
CA ASN A 318 -15.59 17.32 16.49
C ASN A 318 -14.49 16.28 16.74
N SER A 319 -14.86 15.09 17.22
CA SER A 319 -13.90 14.00 17.42
C SER A 319 -13.20 13.66 16.10
N ALA A 320 -11.90 13.37 16.19
CA ALA A 320 -11.11 12.97 15.02
C ALA A 320 -11.62 11.63 14.48
N ALA A 321 -11.59 11.47 13.16
CA ALA A 321 -11.92 10.21 12.52
C ALA A 321 -10.93 9.11 12.96
N GLY A 322 -11.46 7.91 13.18
CA GLY A 322 -10.66 6.74 13.54
C GLY A 322 -9.84 6.20 12.37
N PRO A 323 -9.17 5.05 12.56
CA PRO A 323 -8.48 4.31 11.50
C PRO A 323 -9.40 3.99 10.30
N ASP A 324 -10.70 3.87 10.54
CA ASP A 324 -11.75 3.66 9.56
C ASP A 324 -12.08 4.89 8.69
N ASP A 325 -11.50 6.06 8.98
CA ASP A 325 -11.85 7.38 8.42
C ASP A 325 -13.33 7.78 8.61
N LEU A 326 -14.09 7.12 9.49
CA LEU A 326 -15.51 7.43 9.70
C LEU A 326 -15.67 8.52 10.75
N LYS A 327 -16.49 9.52 10.44
CA LYS A 327 -16.85 10.58 11.38
C LYS A 327 -18.23 10.33 11.98
N LEU A 328 -18.54 11.03 13.07
CA LEU A 328 -19.85 10.99 13.70
C LEU A 328 -21.00 11.30 12.72
N GLN A 329 -20.77 12.19 11.74
CA GLN A 329 -21.76 12.50 10.70
C GLN A 329 -22.09 11.27 9.84
N ASP A 330 -21.08 10.47 9.47
CA ASP A 330 -21.28 9.28 8.67
C ASP A 330 -22.10 8.23 9.45
N ILE A 331 -21.79 8.05 10.74
CA ILE A 331 -22.51 7.13 11.64
C ILE A 331 -23.97 7.57 11.81
N ARG A 332 -24.22 8.88 12.03
CA ARG A 332 -25.59 9.42 12.10
C ARG A 332 -26.36 9.19 10.81
N THR A 333 -25.72 9.39 9.66
CA THR A 333 -26.37 9.17 8.37
C THR A 333 -26.63 7.69 8.06
N ILE A 334 -25.97 6.75 8.76
CA ILE A 334 -26.29 5.31 8.70
C ILE A 334 -27.49 5.04 9.61
N HIS A 335 -27.44 5.52 10.86
CA HIS A 335 -28.53 5.38 11.84
C HIS A 335 -29.85 5.98 11.36
N GLU A 336 -29.82 7.16 10.73
CA GLU A 336 -31.01 7.84 10.20
C GLU A 336 -31.65 7.11 9.00
N GLN A 337 -30.89 6.27 8.29
CA GLN A 337 -31.42 5.48 7.17
C GLN A 337 -31.99 4.14 7.64
N GLU A 338 -31.30 3.48 8.57
CA GLU A 338 -31.70 2.18 9.11
C GLU A 338 -31.36 2.11 10.60
N GLU A 339 -32.34 2.39 11.44
CA GLU A 339 -32.21 2.48 12.91
C GLU A 339 -31.76 1.15 13.54
N THR A 340 -32.19 0.03 12.96
CA THR A 340 -31.89 -1.33 13.43
C THR A 340 -30.55 -1.87 12.94
N CYS A 341 -29.97 -1.27 11.89
CA CYS A 341 -28.81 -1.83 11.19
C CYS A 341 -27.54 -1.77 12.05
N LEU A 342 -27.31 -0.66 12.75
CA LEU A 342 -26.16 -0.52 13.65
C LEU A 342 -26.20 -1.49 14.84
N PRO A 343 -27.29 -1.56 15.65
CA PRO A 343 -27.40 -2.52 16.75
C PRO A 343 -27.19 -3.98 16.30
N CYS A 344 -27.77 -4.37 15.15
CA CYS A 344 -27.59 -5.70 14.57
C CYS A 344 -26.14 -5.96 14.17
N LEU A 345 -25.49 -5.02 13.46
CA LEU A 345 -24.09 -5.15 13.06
C LEU A 345 -23.15 -5.30 14.25
N PHE A 346 -23.28 -4.45 15.26
CA PHE A 346 -22.43 -4.53 16.46
C PHE A 346 -22.65 -5.85 17.21
N SER A 347 -23.90 -6.30 17.32
CA SER A 347 -24.22 -7.61 17.91
C SER A 347 -23.59 -8.77 17.13
N LEU A 348 -23.56 -8.69 15.80
CA LEU A 348 -22.91 -9.68 14.93
C LEU A 348 -21.38 -9.66 15.06
N TRP A 349 -20.75 -8.48 15.21
CA TRP A 349 -19.30 -8.38 15.47
C TRP A 349 -18.93 -9.00 16.83
N LEU A 350 -19.76 -8.79 17.86
CA LEU A 350 -19.56 -9.42 19.15
C LEU A 350 -19.72 -10.95 19.08
N LYS A 351 -20.77 -11.44 18.40
CA LYS A 351 -20.99 -12.88 18.20
C LYS A 351 -19.87 -13.55 17.40
N SER A 352 -19.37 -12.90 16.36
CA SER A 352 -18.26 -13.42 15.53
C SER A 352 -16.88 -13.25 16.17
N SER A 353 -16.76 -12.46 17.26
CA SER A 353 -15.47 -12.10 17.87
C SER A 353 -14.46 -11.51 16.87
N MET A 354 -14.96 -10.90 15.79
CA MET A 354 -14.16 -10.37 14.70
C MET A 354 -14.50 -8.93 14.41
N ILE A 355 -13.47 -8.09 14.36
CA ILE A 355 -13.59 -6.72 13.86
C ILE A 355 -13.34 -6.75 12.35
N PRO A 356 -14.26 -6.26 11.50
CA PRO A 356 -14.10 -6.23 10.05
C PRO A 356 -12.85 -5.49 9.61
N ASN A 357 -12.21 -5.97 8.54
CA ASN A 357 -10.95 -5.41 8.05
C ASN A 357 -11.08 -3.97 7.53
N SER A 358 -12.27 -3.57 7.07
CA SER A 358 -12.56 -2.19 6.67
C SER A 358 -12.41 -1.17 7.79
N LEU A 359 -12.56 -1.60 9.06
CA LEU A 359 -12.44 -0.74 10.24
C LEU A 359 -11.02 -0.71 10.84
N LYS A 360 -10.14 -1.61 10.41
CA LYS A 360 -8.80 -1.81 11.00
C LYS A 360 -7.69 -0.94 10.38
N LYS A 361 -8.02 0.01 9.51
CA LYS A 361 -7.02 0.67 8.65
C LYS A 361 -5.96 1.46 9.44
N SER A 362 -4.72 0.94 9.45
CA SER A 362 -3.52 1.64 9.94
C SER A 362 -2.90 2.54 8.88
#